data_AF-A0A948ZK49-F1
#
_entry.id   AF-A0A948ZK49-F1
#
_cell.length_a   1.000
_cell.length_b   1.000
_cell.length_c   1.000
_cell.angle_alpha   90.00
_cell.angle_beta   90.00
_cell.angle_gamma   90.00
#
_symmetry.space_group_name_H-M   'P 1'
#
loop_
_entity.id
_entity.type
_entity.pdbx_description
1 polymer ?
#
loop_
_entity_poly.entity_id
_entity_poly.type
_entity_poly.pdbx_seq_one_letter_code
_entity_poly.pdbx_strand_id
1 'polypeptide(L)'
;MSDYYWLYNEVNIMRLCGTRVGSKLPTPPFVKPTIHYPLSTIHYPLPTMLHPLESKLAAAWPPSEWADVTVAAAVSGGCDSVALLRALTAVKSAGEGRICAAHLNHRLRPEADDDQRFVVDLCSRLGVKCEVGHIDVGRAAAEEGEGIEAAARRCRYRFLQEAAGRLGARFVVTAHTADDQAETILHRIIRGTGIRGLAGTARVRTLGHASLVRPLLGVRRAELIAYLDDLAQTYRHDSSNADRRFTRNRIRLELLPRLRERFNPEIDEALRRLGSLAGEAQTVIDRLVDERFERCVAPDGPDAVAVDLDALADWPPYLVRELFAAVWRRRSWPLQPMGLTRWDELARLAASPTSAARRDFPGGVAVEVAEGRMRLSRNV
;
A
#
# COMPACT_ATOMS: atom_id res chain seq x y z
N MET A 1 27.24 -4.52 -9.87
CA MET A 1 27.44 -3.15 -10.36
C MET A 1 26.13 -2.74 -11.00
N SER A 2 25.36 -1.97 -10.25
CA SER A 2 23.93 -1.72 -10.43
C SER A 2 23.75 -0.22 -10.45
N ASP A 3 23.51 0.36 -11.63
CA ASP A 3 23.16 1.76 -11.80
C ASP A 3 21.91 1.82 -12.67
N TYR A 4 20.74 2.02 -12.08
CA TYR A 4 19.62 2.72 -12.70
C TYR A 4 18.79 3.37 -11.59
N TYR A 5 19.14 4.62 -11.29
CA TYR A 5 18.38 5.52 -10.44
C TYR A 5 17.24 6.17 -11.23
N TRP A 6 16.08 6.11 -10.61
CA TRP A 6 14.90 6.97 -10.70
C TRP A 6 15.11 8.37 -11.32
N LEU A 7 14.33 8.67 -12.36
CA LEU A 7 13.96 10.06 -12.71
C LEU A 7 12.45 10.25 -12.43
N TYR A 8 12.16 11.06 -11.42
CA TYR A 8 10.86 11.71 -11.25
C TYR A 8 11.10 13.21 -11.05
N ASN A 9 10.39 14.01 -11.86
CA ASN A 9 9.91 15.37 -11.59
C ASN A 9 10.92 16.42 -11.12
N GLU A 10 11.54 17.11 -12.08
CA GLU A 10 11.83 18.54 -11.94
C GLU A 10 11.03 19.32 -13.00
N VAL A 11 9.92 19.92 -12.57
CA VAL A 11 9.26 21.00 -13.30
C VAL A 11 9.26 22.21 -12.37
N ASN A 12 9.88 23.29 -12.87
CA ASN A 12 9.93 24.64 -12.33
C ASN A 12 10.80 24.86 -11.08
N ILE A 13 12.05 25.28 -11.30
CA ILE A 13 12.63 26.56 -10.83
C ILE A 13 13.95 26.73 -11.60
N MET A 14 13.94 27.47 -12.70
CA MET A 14 15.12 28.21 -13.21
C MET A 14 14.68 29.25 -14.24
N ARG A 15 14.68 30.51 -13.82
CA ARG A 15 14.82 31.67 -14.70
C ARG A 15 15.73 32.68 -14.01
N LEU A 16 16.75 33.10 -14.77
CA LEU A 16 17.44 34.39 -14.67
C LEU A 16 18.58 34.51 -13.64
N CYS A 17 19.78 34.08 -14.06
CA CYS A 17 20.90 35.01 -14.25
C CYS A 17 22.01 34.32 -15.04
N GLY A 18 22.15 34.72 -16.30
CA GLY A 18 23.31 34.37 -17.12
C GLY A 18 24.39 35.42 -16.93
N THR A 19 25.64 34.97 -16.78
CA THR A 19 26.80 35.66 -17.36
C THR A 19 27.98 34.70 -17.41
N ARG A 20 28.48 34.44 -18.62
CA ARG A 20 29.80 33.87 -18.89
C ARG A 20 30.86 34.94 -18.62
N VAL A 21 31.91 34.61 -17.88
CA VAL A 21 33.24 35.20 -18.10
C VAL A 21 34.27 34.11 -17.86
N GLY A 22 35.05 33.80 -18.91
CA GLY A 22 36.27 33.01 -18.78
C GLY A 22 37.45 33.91 -18.46
N SER A 23 38.38 33.43 -17.65
CA SER A 23 39.82 33.71 -17.82
C SER A 23 40.64 32.80 -16.91
N LYS A 24 41.71 32.26 -17.50
CA LYS A 24 42.76 31.47 -16.85
C LYS A 24 43.54 32.36 -15.88
N LEU A 25 43.80 31.87 -14.67
CA LEU A 25 44.81 32.40 -13.76
C LEU A 25 45.64 31.24 -13.16
N PRO A 26 46.94 31.45 -12.90
CA PRO A 26 47.94 30.39 -12.71
C PRO A 26 47.96 29.79 -11.30
N THR A 27 48.39 28.53 -11.22
CA THR A 27 48.64 27.75 -9.99
C THR A 27 49.86 28.27 -9.21
N PRO A 28 49.73 28.61 -7.91
CA PRO A 28 50.87 28.84 -7.01
C PRO A 28 51.31 27.54 -6.29
N PRO A 29 52.54 27.50 -5.73
CA PRO A 29 53.24 26.25 -5.41
C PRO A 29 52.70 25.52 -4.17
N PHE A 30 52.80 24.19 -4.21
CA PHE A 30 52.56 23.27 -3.10
C PHE A 30 53.46 23.61 -1.90
N VAL A 31 52.87 24.04 -0.80
CA VAL A 31 53.50 24.08 0.52
C VAL A 31 52.75 23.09 1.41
N LYS A 32 53.43 22.02 1.87
CA LYS A 32 52.86 21.07 2.85
C LYS A 32 52.83 21.74 4.23
N PRO A 33 51.67 21.90 4.88
CA PRO A 33 51.64 22.17 6.31
C PRO A 33 51.70 20.84 7.07
N THR A 34 52.80 20.58 7.76
CA THR A 34 52.86 19.53 8.79
C THR A 34 52.08 20.03 9.99
N ILE A 35 50.81 19.61 10.12
CA ILE A 35 49.99 19.88 11.31
C ILE A 35 50.25 18.75 12.30
N HIS A 36 50.95 19.07 13.40
CA HIS A 36 51.02 18.22 14.57
C HIS A 36 49.68 18.26 15.31
N TYR A 37 48.94 17.15 15.33
CA TYR A 37 47.77 16.98 16.20
C TYR A 37 48.23 16.43 17.56
N PRO A 38 47.92 17.08 18.69
CA PRO A 38 48.06 16.43 19.99
C PRO A 38 47.02 15.31 20.12
N LEU A 39 47.47 14.13 20.52
CA LEU A 39 46.63 12.99 20.88
C LEU A 39 45.85 13.32 22.17
N SER A 40 44.63 13.83 22.03
CA SER A 40 43.62 13.78 23.07
C SER A 40 42.42 12.99 22.56
N THR A 41 42.22 11.83 23.17
CA THR A 41 41.14 10.89 22.89
C THR A 41 39.79 11.53 23.17
N ILE A 42 39.08 11.94 22.13
CA ILE A 42 37.63 12.13 22.16
C ILE A 42 37.03 10.99 21.35
N HIS A 43 36.49 9.99 22.04
CA HIS A 43 35.62 8.99 21.42
C HIS A 43 34.35 9.71 20.94
N TYR A 44 34.32 10.11 19.67
CA TYR A 44 33.06 10.26 18.98
C TYR A 44 32.53 8.84 18.74
N PRO A 45 31.31 8.49 19.19
CA PRO A 45 30.71 7.25 18.74
C PRO A 45 30.61 7.34 17.21
N LEU A 46 31.25 6.39 16.52
CA LEU A 46 31.03 6.14 15.10
C LEU A 46 29.52 6.11 14.87
N PRO A 47 28.97 6.68 13.78
CA PRO A 47 27.56 6.57 13.50
C PRO A 47 27.20 5.10 13.53
N THR A 48 26.31 4.71 14.45
CA THR A 48 25.86 3.33 14.60
C THR A 48 25.41 2.87 13.23
N MET A 49 26.16 1.95 12.63
CA MET A 49 25.79 1.36 11.35
C MET A 49 24.38 0.80 11.51
N LEU A 50 23.42 1.39 10.79
CA LEU A 50 22.04 0.90 10.80
C LEU A 50 22.04 -0.59 10.45
N HIS A 51 21.20 -1.36 11.12
CA HIS A 51 21.01 -2.75 10.76
C HIS A 51 20.60 -2.85 9.27
N PRO A 52 20.97 -3.91 8.52
CA PRO A 52 20.58 -4.04 7.11
C PRO A 52 19.07 -3.87 6.87
N LEU A 53 18.23 -4.40 7.77
CA LEU A 53 16.78 -4.21 7.74
C LEU A 53 16.37 -2.74 7.91
N GLU A 54 16.97 -2.04 8.88
CA GLU A 54 16.72 -0.63 9.15
C GLU A 54 17.12 0.23 7.95
N SER A 55 18.26 -0.06 7.33
CA SER A 55 18.71 0.57 6.09
C SER A 55 17.72 0.35 4.94
N LYS A 56 17.20 -0.87 4.76
CA LYS A 56 16.16 -1.16 3.76
C LYS A 56 14.86 -0.42 4.04
N LEU A 57 14.45 -0.36 5.31
CA LEU A 57 13.25 0.38 5.71
C LEU A 57 13.40 1.88 5.42
N ALA A 58 14.52 2.49 5.81
CA ALA A 58 14.81 3.89 5.58
C ALA A 58 14.95 4.21 4.08
N ALA A 59 15.53 3.32 3.28
CA ALA A 59 15.58 3.50 1.82
C ALA A 59 14.19 3.40 1.18
N ALA A 60 13.35 2.48 1.65
CA ALA A 60 12.00 2.34 1.12
C ALA A 60 11.09 3.49 1.57
N TRP A 61 11.16 3.91 2.83
CA TRP A 61 10.34 4.98 3.40
C TRP A 61 11.19 5.93 4.26
N PRO A 62 11.84 6.91 3.61
CA PRO A 62 12.79 7.82 4.27
C PRO A 62 12.20 8.51 5.50
N PRO A 63 12.92 8.53 6.65
CA PRO A 63 12.48 9.24 7.84
C PRO A 63 12.12 10.69 7.60
N SER A 64 12.79 11.37 6.66
CA SER A 64 12.48 12.75 6.26
C SER A 64 11.05 12.96 5.73
N GLU A 65 10.37 11.91 5.27
CA GLU A 65 8.98 12.01 4.81
C GLU A 65 7.95 12.00 5.96
N TRP A 66 8.34 11.56 7.16
CA TRP A 66 7.41 11.31 8.26
C TRP A 66 7.92 11.73 9.64
N ALA A 67 9.15 12.25 9.77
CA ALA A 67 9.76 12.62 11.03
C ALA A 67 8.99 13.69 11.82
N ASP A 68 8.30 14.59 11.12
CA ASP A 68 7.55 15.72 11.72
C ASP A 68 6.05 15.44 11.92
N VAL A 69 5.59 14.23 11.58
CA VAL A 69 4.17 13.86 11.71
C VAL A 69 3.99 12.58 12.51
N THR A 70 2.81 12.42 13.10
CA THR A 70 2.51 11.20 13.86
C THR A 70 2.26 10.01 12.91
N VAL A 71 2.89 8.88 13.22
CA VAL A 71 2.76 7.59 12.52
C VAL A 71 2.15 6.56 13.48
N ALA A 72 1.04 5.94 13.07
CA ALA A 72 0.39 4.85 13.80
C ALA A 72 0.77 3.49 13.20
N ALA A 73 1.57 2.70 13.90
CA ALA A 73 1.93 1.34 13.53
C ALA A 73 0.87 0.33 13.98
N ALA A 74 0.34 -0.45 13.04
CA ALA A 74 -0.56 -1.56 13.34
C ALA A 74 0.25 -2.74 13.90
N VAL A 75 0.11 -3.02 15.19
CA VAL A 75 0.92 -4.02 15.91
C VAL A 75 0.02 -5.16 16.39
N SER A 76 0.16 -6.35 15.81
CA SER A 76 -0.60 -7.53 16.25
C SER A 76 0.13 -8.32 17.35
N GLY A 77 1.41 -8.05 17.58
CA GLY A 77 2.28 -8.83 18.46
C GLY A 77 3.03 -9.96 17.75
N GLY A 78 2.67 -10.26 16.50
CA GLY A 78 3.39 -11.21 15.66
C GLY A 78 4.70 -10.64 15.10
N CYS A 79 5.59 -11.55 14.69
CA CYS A 79 6.94 -11.29 14.13
C CYS A 79 6.99 -10.03 13.25
N ASP A 80 6.23 -9.97 12.16
CA ASP A 80 6.36 -8.90 11.18
C ASP A 80 6.03 -7.52 11.79
N SER A 81 4.99 -7.48 12.62
CA SER A 81 4.52 -6.24 13.23
C SER A 81 5.46 -5.73 14.34
N VAL A 82 6.10 -6.66 15.07
CA VAL A 82 7.12 -6.36 16.07
C VAL A 82 8.38 -5.84 15.37
N ALA A 83 8.83 -6.51 14.30
CA ALA A 83 9.98 -6.08 13.50
C ALA A 83 9.76 -4.70 12.90
N LEU A 84 8.57 -4.43 12.35
CA LEU A 84 8.20 -3.12 11.83
C LEU A 84 8.30 -2.04 12.92
N LEU A 85 7.72 -2.28 14.10
CA LEU A 85 7.75 -1.31 15.20
C LEU A 85 9.19 -1.03 15.66
N ARG A 86 9.99 -2.09 15.86
CA ARG A 86 11.40 -1.99 16.26
C ARG A 86 12.21 -1.19 15.25
N ALA A 87 12.09 -1.53 13.96
CA ALA A 87 12.83 -0.87 12.90
C ALA A 87 12.40 0.60 12.74
N LEU A 88 11.10 0.92 12.81
CA LEU A 88 10.62 2.32 12.76
C LEU A 88 11.18 3.16 13.91
N THR A 89 11.18 2.61 15.13
CA THR A 89 11.73 3.31 16.30
C THR A 89 13.23 3.52 16.17
N ALA A 90 13.97 2.55 15.60
CA ALA A 90 15.42 2.65 15.40
C ALA A 90 15.81 3.67 14.33
N VAL A 91 15.06 3.77 13.23
CA VAL A 91 15.36 4.70 12.12
C VAL A 91 14.75 6.09 12.30
N LYS A 92 13.95 6.30 13.35
CA LYS A 92 13.32 7.60 13.59
C LYS A 92 14.41 8.67 13.76
N SER A 93 14.41 9.64 12.85
CA SER A 93 15.27 10.82 12.94
C SER A 93 14.68 11.87 13.89
N ALA A 94 15.45 12.92 14.17
CA ALA A 94 14.94 14.10 14.87
C ALA A 94 13.75 14.70 14.09
N GLY A 95 12.73 15.14 14.83
CA GLY A 95 11.49 15.72 14.31
C GLY A 95 10.40 15.75 15.38
N GLU A 96 9.34 16.53 15.14
CA GLU A 96 8.23 16.71 16.09
C GLU A 96 7.24 15.51 16.10
N GLY A 97 7.33 14.67 15.07
CA GLY A 97 6.46 13.52 14.88
C GLY A 97 6.65 12.45 15.95
N ARG A 98 5.61 11.63 16.14
CA ARG A 98 5.60 10.53 17.10
C ARG A 98 5.30 9.21 16.43
N ILE A 99 5.92 8.14 16.91
CA ILE A 99 5.50 6.79 16.56
C ILE A 99 4.55 6.35 17.66
N CYS A 100 3.37 5.86 17.27
CA CYS A 100 2.37 5.28 18.15
C CYS A 100 2.03 3.88 17.64
N ALA A 101 1.70 2.96 18.53
CA ALA A 101 1.19 1.64 18.19
C ALA A 101 -0.34 1.64 18.25
N ALA A 102 -0.96 0.86 17.36
CA ALA A 102 -2.40 0.58 17.35
C ALA A 102 -2.59 -0.94 17.32
N HIS A 103 -3.12 -1.49 18.41
CA HIS A 103 -3.38 -2.92 18.58
C HIS A 103 -4.89 -3.19 18.63
N LEU A 104 -5.36 -4.19 17.88
CA LEU A 104 -6.75 -4.63 17.92
C LEU A 104 -6.82 -6.04 18.48
N ASN A 105 -7.43 -6.17 19.66
CA ASN A 105 -7.75 -7.46 20.25
C ASN A 105 -9.10 -7.94 19.66
N HIS A 106 -9.03 -8.99 18.84
CA HIS A 106 -10.19 -9.57 18.17
C HIS A 106 -11.05 -10.47 19.06
N ARG A 107 -10.61 -10.77 20.31
CA ARG A 107 -11.28 -11.66 21.27
C ARG A 107 -11.71 -13.03 20.70
N LEU A 108 -11.05 -13.47 19.63
CA LEU A 108 -11.34 -14.72 18.94
C LEU A 108 -10.67 -15.93 19.62
N ARG A 109 -9.65 -15.70 20.45
CA ARG A 109 -8.83 -16.74 21.07
C ARG A 109 -8.61 -16.48 22.56
N PRO A 110 -8.42 -17.53 23.37
CA PRO A 110 -8.06 -17.38 24.79
C PRO A 110 -6.78 -16.58 25.01
N GLU A 111 -5.81 -16.71 24.10
CA GLU A 111 -4.50 -16.04 24.14
C GLU A 111 -4.51 -14.57 23.70
N ALA A 112 -5.66 -14.03 23.27
CA ALA A 112 -5.73 -12.67 22.73
C ALA A 112 -5.40 -11.60 23.80
N ASP A 113 -5.75 -11.85 25.05
CA ASP A 113 -5.41 -10.94 26.15
C ASP A 113 -3.92 -10.99 26.51
N ASP A 114 -3.29 -12.16 26.36
CA ASP A 114 -1.84 -12.31 26.54
C ASP A 114 -1.06 -11.59 25.43
N ASP A 115 -1.54 -11.71 24.18
CA ASP A 115 -0.98 -10.99 23.03
C ASP A 115 -1.07 -9.48 23.24
N GLN A 116 -2.20 -8.99 23.75
CA GLN A 116 -2.39 -7.58 24.09
C GLN A 116 -1.40 -7.12 25.17
N ARG A 117 -1.28 -7.87 26.29
CA ARG A 117 -0.31 -7.53 27.36
C ARG A 117 1.10 -7.45 26.81
N PHE A 118 1.51 -8.42 25.99
CA PHE A 118 2.82 -8.42 25.33
C PHE A 118 3.05 -7.15 24.50
N VAL A 119 2.07 -6.72 23.70
CA VAL A 119 2.21 -5.52 22.85
C VAL A 119 2.30 -4.25 23.70
N VAL A 120 1.49 -4.13 24.75
CA VAL A 120 1.53 -3.00 25.67
C VAL A 120 2.89 -2.91 26.36
N ASP A 121 3.42 -4.04 26.85
CA ASP A 121 4.73 -4.09 27.51
C ASP A 121 5.87 -3.74 26.55
N LEU A 122 5.80 -4.24 25.31
CA LEU A 122 6.76 -3.88 24.27
C LEU A 122 6.76 -2.37 23.99
N CYS A 123 5.57 -1.78 23.84
CA CYS A 123 5.43 -0.35 23.58
C CYS A 123 5.96 0.49 24.74
N SER A 124 5.69 0.08 25.98
CA SER A 124 6.22 0.72 27.19
C SER A 124 7.75 0.74 27.20
N ARG A 125 8.40 -0.41 26.93
CA ARG A 125 9.87 -0.50 26.84
C ARG A 125 10.47 0.37 25.74
N LEU A 126 9.74 0.60 24.65
CA LEU A 126 10.17 1.43 23.53
C LEU A 126 9.80 2.93 23.69
N GLY A 127 9.12 3.32 24.77
CA GLY A 127 8.62 4.68 24.94
C GLY A 127 7.55 5.08 23.92
N VAL A 128 6.84 4.10 23.36
CA VAL A 128 5.81 4.28 22.32
C VAL A 128 4.42 4.26 22.95
N LYS A 129 3.58 5.25 22.65
CA LYS A 129 2.17 5.23 23.05
C LYS A 129 1.43 4.11 22.32
N CYS A 130 0.67 3.29 23.04
CA CYS A 130 -0.14 2.20 22.47
C CYS A 130 -1.65 2.49 22.62
N GLU A 131 -2.38 2.53 21.51
CA GLU A 131 -3.84 2.56 21.47
C GLU A 131 -4.36 1.13 21.28
N VAL A 132 -5.25 0.70 22.18
CA VAL A 132 -5.81 -0.65 22.17
C VAL A 132 -7.31 -0.58 21.88
N GLY A 133 -7.74 -1.31 20.84
CA GLY A 133 -9.14 -1.55 20.54
C GLY A 133 -9.54 -2.98 20.86
N HIS A 134 -10.83 -3.19 21.12
CA HIS A 134 -11.41 -4.52 21.32
C HIS A 134 -12.60 -4.67 20.39
N ILE A 135 -12.74 -5.83 19.76
CA ILE A 135 -13.93 -6.14 18.97
C ILE A 135 -14.26 -7.61 19.04
N ASP A 136 -15.56 -7.92 19.10
CA ASP A 136 -16.07 -9.25 18.88
C ASP A 136 -16.32 -9.44 17.38
N VAL A 137 -15.38 -10.12 16.71
CA VAL A 137 -15.48 -10.37 15.27
C VAL A 137 -16.60 -11.36 14.95
N GLY A 138 -16.88 -12.32 15.83
CA GLY A 138 -17.93 -13.33 15.61
C GLY A 138 -19.29 -12.66 15.53
N ARG A 139 -19.57 -11.76 16.48
CA ARG A 139 -20.77 -10.93 16.46
C ARG A 139 -20.82 -10.03 15.22
N ALA A 140 -19.72 -9.33 14.90
CA ALA A 140 -19.67 -8.43 13.75
C ALA A 140 -19.83 -9.14 12.39
N ALA A 141 -19.43 -10.41 12.30
CA ALA A 141 -19.63 -11.24 11.11
C ALA A 141 -21.09 -11.67 10.96
N ALA A 142 -21.73 -12.07 12.07
CA ALA A 142 -23.13 -12.49 12.09
C ALA A 142 -24.10 -11.34 11.75
N GLU A 143 -23.86 -10.14 12.27
CA GLU A 143 -24.70 -8.96 12.03
C GLU A 143 -24.74 -8.53 10.55
N GLU A 144 -23.68 -8.80 9.78
CA GLU A 144 -23.51 -8.30 8.40
C GLU A 144 -23.56 -9.44 7.35
N GLY A 145 -23.74 -10.69 7.79
CA GLY A 145 -23.77 -11.86 6.91
C GLY A 145 -22.43 -12.14 6.20
N GLU A 146 -21.31 -11.71 6.80
CA GLU A 146 -19.98 -11.81 6.22
C GLU A 146 -19.21 -13.03 6.74
N GLY A 147 -18.28 -13.56 5.95
CA GLY A 147 -17.30 -14.52 6.46
C GLY A 147 -16.38 -13.89 7.51
N ILE A 148 -15.97 -14.67 8.52
CA ILE A 148 -15.14 -14.21 9.66
C ILE A 148 -13.86 -13.48 9.19
N GLU A 149 -13.19 -13.94 8.13
CA GLU A 149 -11.97 -13.29 7.60
C GLU A 149 -12.26 -11.90 7.02
N ALA A 150 -13.38 -11.74 6.31
CA ALA A 150 -13.81 -10.46 5.74
C ALA A 150 -14.20 -9.48 6.85
N ALA A 151 -14.99 -9.93 7.83
CA ALA A 151 -15.38 -9.16 9.00
C ALA A 151 -14.15 -8.71 9.81
N ALA A 152 -13.24 -9.63 10.15
CA ALA A 152 -12.00 -9.32 10.86
C ALA A 152 -11.18 -8.23 10.14
N ARG A 153 -11.06 -8.35 8.81
CA ARG A 153 -10.34 -7.38 7.98
C ARG A 153 -11.04 -6.01 7.97
N ARG A 154 -12.37 -5.95 7.83
CA ARG A 154 -13.15 -4.71 7.87
C ARG A 154 -13.03 -4.02 9.23
N CYS A 155 -13.26 -4.76 10.30
CA CYS A 155 -13.13 -4.33 11.68
C CYS A 155 -11.73 -3.75 11.97
N ARG A 156 -10.67 -4.42 11.51
CA ARG A 156 -9.29 -3.95 11.66
C ARG A 156 -9.06 -2.61 10.97
N TYR A 157 -9.51 -2.44 9.73
CA TYR A 157 -9.31 -1.16 9.03
C TYR A 157 -10.16 -0.04 9.62
N ARG A 158 -11.37 -0.32 10.09
CA ARG A 158 -12.20 0.65 10.82
C ARG A 158 -11.48 1.12 12.09
N PHE A 159 -11.02 0.19 12.92
CA PHE A 159 -10.25 0.51 14.12
C PHE A 159 -9.00 1.35 13.81
N LEU A 160 -8.22 0.96 12.80
CA LEU A 160 -7.01 1.69 12.43
C LEU A 160 -7.30 3.13 11.97
N GLN A 161 -8.41 3.34 11.24
CA GLN A 161 -8.85 4.67 10.84
C GLN A 161 -9.25 5.53 12.05
N GLU A 162 -9.99 4.97 12.99
CA GLU A 162 -10.41 5.66 14.21
C GLU A 162 -9.21 5.96 15.13
N ALA A 163 -8.30 5.00 15.29
CA ALA A 163 -7.08 5.16 16.07
C ALA A 163 -6.18 6.25 15.46
N ALA A 164 -6.07 6.31 14.13
CA ALA A 164 -5.35 7.39 13.45
C ALA A 164 -5.94 8.76 13.77
N GLY A 165 -7.27 8.87 13.79
CA GLY A 165 -7.97 10.12 14.16
C GLY A 165 -7.69 10.55 15.59
N ARG A 166 -7.78 9.62 16.57
CA ARG A 166 -7.48 9.92 17.98
C ARG A 166 -6.02 10.30 18.22
N LEU A 167 -5.10 9.72 17.45
CA LEU A 167 -3.66 9.98 17.56
C LEU A 167 -3.21 11.22 16.78
N GLY A 168 -4.04 11.76 15.89
CA GLY A 168 -3.62 12.76 14.91
C GLY A 168 -2.57 12.21 13.94
N ALA A 169 -2.65 10.92 13.60
CA ALA A 169 -1.67 10.25 12.75
C ALA A 169 -1.93 10.56 11.27
N ARG A 170 -0.91 11.10 10.59
CA ARG A 170 -0.94 11.29 9.13
C ARG A 170 -0.77 9.98 8.38
N PHE A 171 0.00 9.06 8.97
CA PHE A 171 0.29 7.76 8.39
C PHE A 171 -0.15 6.63 9.32
N VAL A 172 -0.74 5.60 8.73
CA VAL A 172 -0.93 4.29 9.36
C VAL A 172 -0.01 3.30 8.65
N VAL A 173 0.76 2.50 9.39
CA VAL A 173 1.71 1.56 8.78
C VAL A 173 1.38 0.12 9.15
N THR A 174 1.54 -0.79 8.19
CA THR A 174 1.30 -2.23 8.39
C THR A 174 2.46 -3.07 7.87
N ALA A 175 2.74 -4.17 8.56
CA ALA A 175 3.89 -5.02 8.29
C ALA A 175 3.67 -6.06 7.18
N HIS A 176 3.06 -5.67 6.07
CA HIS A 176 2.96 -6.56 4.90
C HIS A 176 4.35 -6.68 4.25
N THR A 177 4.75 -7.91 3.98
CA THR A 177 6.07 -8.32 3.48
C THR A 177 6.08 -8.59 1.97
N ALA A 178 7.25 -8.92 1.43
CA ALA A 178 7.39 -9.47 0.08
C ALA A 178 6.67 -10.82 -0.07
N ASP A 179 6.69 -11.67 0.95
CA ASP A 179 5.97 -12.96 0.97
C ASP A 179 4.45 -12.73 0.86
N ASP A 180 3.90 -11.75 1.60
CA ASP A 180 2.49 -11.37 1.51
C ASP A 180 2.09 -10.91 0.09
N GLN A 181 3.02 -10.31 -0.66
CA GLN A 181 2.79 -9.92 -2.06
C GLN A 181 2.67 -11.12 -2.96
N ALA A 182 3.63 -12.07 -2.88
CA ALA A 182 3.59 -13.29 -3.67
C ALA A 182 2.30 -14.08 -3.40
N GLU A 183 1.92 -14.24 -2.13
CA GLU A 183 0.65 -14.85 -1.73
C GLU A 183 -0.55 -14.13 -2.35
N THR A 184 -0.58 -12.79 -2.26
CA THR A 184 -1.70 -11.98 -2.75
C THR A 184 -1.85 -12.10 -4.26
N ILE A 185 -0.74 -12.01 -5.00
CA ILE A 185 -0.73 -12.07 -6.46
C ILE A 185 -1.20 -13.46 -6.91
N LEU A 186 -0.64 -14.53 -6.34
CA LEU A 186 -1.03 -15.90 -6.67
C LEU A 186 -2.51 -16.16 -6.34
N HIS A 187 -3.00 -15.67 -5.19
CA HIS A 187 -4.41 -15.78 -4.83
C HIS A 187 -5.32 -15.06 -5.82
N ARG A 188 -4.91 -13.91 -6.36
CA ARG A 188 -5.68 -13.18 -7.37
C ARG A 188 -5.64 -13.86 -8.75
N ILE A 189 -4.50 -14.45 -9.12
CA ILE A 189 -4.39 -15.26 -10.34
C ILE A 189 -5.39 -16.43 -10.29
N ILE A 190 -5.41 -17.18 -9.18
CA ILE A 190 -6.31 -18.34 -9.00
C ILE A 190 -7.79 -17.94 -9.10
N ARG A 191 -8.16 -16.76 -8.61
CA ARG A 191 -9.54 -16.25 -8.68
C ARG A 191 -9.90 -15.61 -10.03
N GLY A 192 -8.95 -15.45 -10.93
CA GLY A 192 -9.10 -14.65 -12.14
C GLY A 192 -8.96 -13.16 -11.83
N THR A 193 -8.02 -12.49 -12.49
CA THR A 193 -7.78 -11.07 -12.29
C THR A 193 -7.22 -10.39 -13.52
N GLY A 194 -7.44 -9.08 -13.67
CA GLY A 194 -6.82 -8.25 -14.70
C GLY A 194 -5.51 -7.63 -14.23
N ILE A 195 -4.92 -6.77 -15.06
CA ILE A 195 -3.62 -6.09 -14.81
C ILE A 195 -3.62 -5.38 -13.44
N ARG A 196 -4.66 -4.60 -13.13
CA ARG A 196 -4.80 -3.93 -11.83
C ARG A 196 -4.70 -4.89 -10.65
N GLY A 197 -5.27 -6.08 -10.76
CA GLY A 197 -5.23 -7.08 -9.70
C GLY A 197 -3.89 -7.83 -9.64
N LEU A 198 -3.20 -8.00 -10.76
CA LEU A 198 -1.83 -8.53 -10.78
C LEU A 198 -0.84 -7.61 -10.05
N ALA A 199 -1.09 -6.30 -10.00
CA ALA A 199 -0.27 -5.33 -9.27
C ALA A 199 -0.17 -5.57 -7.74
N GLY A 200 -0.88 -6.58 -7.22
CA GLY A 200 -0.75 -6.99 -5.82
C GLY A 200 -1.26 -5.95 -4.83
N THR A 201 -0.67 -5.92 -3.65
CA THR A 201 -1.07 -4.97 -2.62
C THR A 201 -0.35 -3.64 -2.85
N ALA A 202 -1.10 -2.55 -3.04
CA ALA A 202 -0.51 -1.21 -3.22
C ALA A 202 0.35 -0.80 -2.02
N ARG A 203 1.45 -0.08 -2.28
CA ARG A 203 2.35 0.41 -1.23
C ARG A 203 1.70 1.45 -0.32
N VAL A 204 1.02 2.41 -0.94
CA VAL A 204 0.28 3.47 -0.27
C VAL A 204 -1.17 3.41 -0.72
N ARG A 205 -2.11 3.62 0.20
CA ARG A 205 -3.53 3.85 -0.12
C ARG A 205 -4.17 4.76 0.91
N THR A 206 -5.24 5.44 0.55
CA THR A 206 -6.04 6.23 1.50
C THR A 206 -6.72 5.35 2.54
N LEU A 207 -6.79 5.84 3.79
CA LEU A 207 -7.51 5.26 4.92
C LEU A 207 -8.16 6.39 5.74
N GLY A 208 -9.38 6.78 5.35
CA GLY A 208 -10.01 7.98 5.89
C GLY A 208 -9.17 9.22 5.59
N HIS A 209 -8.81 9.98 6.63
CA HIS A 209 -7.93 11.16 6.52
C HIS A 209 -6.44 10.81 6.52
N ALA A 210 -6.07 9.56 6.83
CA ALA A 210 -4.69 9.10 6.92
C ALA A 210 -4.28 8.33 5.66
N SER A 211 -2.97 8.19 5.45
CA SER A 211 -2.40 7.32 4.42
C SER A 211 -1.95 6.00 5.02
N LEU A 212 -2.45 4.87 4.50
CA LEU A 212 -1.97 3.54 4.86
C LEU A 212 -0.74 3.17 4.03
N VAL A 213 0.40 3.00 4.70
CA VAL A 213 1.71 2.70 4.13
C VAL A 213 2.13 1.27 4.48
N ARG A 214 2.79 0.60 3.54
CA ARG A 214 3.36 -0.75 3.70
C ARG A 214 4.84 -0.72 3.35
N PRO A 215 5.70 -0.31 4.29
CA PRO A 215 7.10 -0.06 3.94
C PRO A 215 7.90 -1.35 3.73
N LEU A 216 7.44 -2.49 4.27
CA LEU A 216 8.11 -3.80 4.20
C LEU A 216 7.78 -4.64 2.96
N LEU A 217 7.07 -4.11 1.96
CA LEU A 217 6.69 -4.90 0.77
C LEU A 217 7.87 -5.42 -0.07
N GLY A 218 9.06 -4.85 0.12
CA GLY A 218 10.31 -5.32 -0.50
C GLY A 218 11.16 -6.20 0.40
N VAL A 219 10.69 -6.53 1.61
CA VAL A 219 11.46 -7.27 2.63
C VAL A 219 10.85 -8.65 2.83
N ARG A 220 11.68 -9.69 2.82
CA ARG A 220 11.25 -11.07 3.07
C ARG A 220 11.03 -11.31 4.56
N ARG A 221 10.09 -12.20 4.90
CA ARG A 221 9.82 -12.59 6.29
C ARG A 221 11.06 -13.12 7.01
N ALA A 222 11.91 -13.87 6.32
CA ALA A 222 13.15 -14.41 6.90
C ALA A 222 14.09 -13.30 7.40
N GLU A 223 14.13 -12.14 6.74
CA GLU A 223 14.94 -11.00 7.16
C GLU A 223 14.37 -10.33 8.41
N LEU A 224 13.04 -10.35 8.59
CA LEU A 224 12.40 -9.87 9.81
C LEU A 224 12.69 -10.77 11.00
N ILE A 225 12.71 -12.09 10.79
CA ILE A 225 13.06 -13.06 11.82
C ILE A 225 14.51 -12.86 12.25
N ALA A 226 15.46 -12.83 11.30
CA ALA A 226 16.87 -12.61 11.59
C ALA A 226 17.10 -11.29 12.35
N TYR A 227 16.44 -10.20 11.95
CA TYR A 227 16.52 -8.93 12.67
C TYR A 227 16.04 -9.02 14.12
N LEU A 228 14.94 -9.73 14.38
CA LEU A 228 14.44 -9.89 15.75
C LEU A 228 15.34 -10.79 16.58
N ASP A 229 15.93 -11.82 15.97
CA ASP A 229 16.90 -12.70 16.62
C ASP A 229 18.16 -11.93 17.02
N ASP A 230 18.71 -11.09 16.13
CA ASP A 230 19.86 -10.23 16.40
C ASP A 230 19.59 -9.22 17.54
N LEU A 231 18.34 -8.80 17.70
CA LEU A 231 17.89 -7.91 18.77
C LEU A 231 17.48 -8.64 20.05
N ALA A 232 17.55 -9.98 20.08
CA ALA A 232 17.00 -10.84 21.12
C ALA A 232 15.54 -10.46 21.48
N GLN A 233 14.76 -10.04 20.48
CA GLN A 233 13.39 -9.57 20.64
C GLN A 233 12.40 -10.69 20.40
N THR A 234 11.69 -11.10 21.45
CA THR A 234 10.60 -12.07 21.35
C THR A 234 9.39 -11.50 20.62
N TYR A 235 8.52 -12.39 20.12
CA TYR A 235 7.25 -12.05 19.49
C TYR A 235 6.22 -13.17 19.73
N ARG A 236 4.95 -12.91 19.46
CA ARG A 236 3.85 -13.87 19.64
C ARG A 236 3.65 -14.71 18.39
N HIS A 237 3.28 -15.97 18.58
CA HIS A 237 2.90 -16.88 17.50
C HIS A 237 1.38 -16.99 17.44
N ASP A 238 0.82 -16.60 16.29
CA ASP A 238 -0.60 -16.74 16.05
C ASP A 238 -0.90 -18.15 15.50
N SER A 239 -1.58 -18.96 16.32
CA SER A 239 -1.97 -20.35 16.01
C SER A 239 -2.89 -20.47 14.78
N SER A 240 -3.71 -19.45 14.49
CA SER A 240 -4.63 -19.44 13.35
C SER A 240 -3.91 -19.32 11.99
N ASN A 241 -2.64 -18.89 11.97
CA ASN A 241 -1.84 -18.89 10.75
C ASN A 241 -1.53 -20.31 10.23
N ALA A 242 -1.75 -21.34 11.05
CA ALA A 242 -1.63 -22.74 10.64
C ALA A 242 -2.94 -23.33 10.09
N ASP A 243 -4.06 -22.61 10.17
CA ASP A 243 -5.38 -23.13 9.82
C ASP A 243 -5.58 -23.19 8.30
N ARG A 244 -5.53 -24.41 7.75
CA ARG A 244 -5.67 -24.69 6.31
C ARG A 244 -7.10 -24.55 5.78
N ARG A 245 -8.10 -24.24 6.62
CA ARG A 245 -9.45 -23.93 6.11
C ARG A 245 -9.45 -22.64 5.28
N PHE A 246 -8.55 -21.72 5.58
CA PHE A 246 -8.43 -20.45 4.85
C PHE A 246 -7.58 -20.60 3.60
N THR A 247 -8.12 -20.17 2.45
CA THR A 247 -7.45 -20.25 1.13
C THR A 247 -6.06 -19.63 1.16
N ARG A 248 -5.89 -18.50 1.87
CA ARG A 248 -4.60 -17.83 1.98
C ARG A 248 -3.55 -18.69 2.70
N ASN A 249 -3.94 -19.35 3.79
CA ASN A 249 -3.05 -20.25 4.53
C ASN A 249 -2.68 -21.48 3.69
N ARG A 250 -3.61 -22.04 2.90
CA ARG A 250 -3.29 -23.12 1.93
C ARG A 250 -2.28 -22.67 0.88
N ILE A 251 -2.41 -21.45 0.36
CA ILE A 251 -1.44 -20.91 -0.60
C ILE A 251 -0.05 -20.84 0.03
N ARG A 252 0.06 -20.31 1.25
CA ARG A 252 1.32 -20.15 1.98
C ARG A 252 1.95 -21.49 2.39
N LEU A 253 1.16 -22.42 2.91
CA LEU A 253 1.64 -23.64 3.57
C LEU A 253 1.76 -24.84 2.61
N GLU A 254 1.03 -24.84 1.49
CA GLU A 254 0.99 -25.98 0.57
C GLU A 254 1.44 -25.58 -0.84
N LEU A 255 0.80 -24.57 -1.44
CA LEU A 255 0.99 -24.28 -2.86
C LEU A 255 2.34 -23.63 -3.16
N LEU A 256 2.68 -22.52 -2.49
CA LEU A 256 3.97 -21.84 -2.70
C LEU A 256 5.17 -22.77 -2.42
N PRO A 257 5.20 -23.54 -1.32
CA PRO A 257 6.27 -24.52 -1.10
C PRO A 257 6.40 -25.54 -2.23
N ARG A 258 5.28 -26.10 -2.73
CA ARG A 258 5.31 -27.03 -3.87
C ARG A 258 5.80 -26.38 -5.15
N LEU A 259 5.42 -25.13 -5.41
CA LEU A 259 5.90 -24.37 -6.56
C LEU A 259 7.42 -24.12 -6.47
N ARG A 260 7.93 -23.77 -5.29
CA ARG A 260 9.38 -23.61 -5.06
C ARG A 260 10.14 -24.91 -5.29
N GLU A 261 9.66 -26.01 -4.73
CA GLU A 261 10.36 -27.30 -4.77
C GLU A 261 10.32 -27.96 -6.15
N ARG A 262 9.17 -27.90 -6.85
CA ARG A 262 8.92 -28.73 -8.04
C ARG A 262 9.00 -27.99 -9.36
N PHE A 263 8.96 -26.65 -9.36
CA PHE A 263 8.83 -25.87 -10.59
C PHE A 263 9.84 -24.73 -10.68
N ASN A 264 9.83 -23.81 -9.72
CA ASN A 264 10.67 -22.63 -9.74
C ASN A 264 11.04 -22.21 -8.31
N PRO A 265 12.29 -22.45 -7.86
CA PRO A 265 12.77 -22.02 -6.55
C PRO A 265 12.60 -20.51 -6.28
N GLU A 266 12.61 -19.68 -7.32
CA GLU A 266 12.45 -18.23 -7.26
C GLU A 266 11.02 -17.76 -7.63
N ILE A 267 10.00 -18.62 -7.42
CA ILE A 267 8.61 -18.29 -7.78
C ILE A 267 8.10 -17.03 -7.08
N ASP A 268 8.45 -16.80 -5.82
CA ASP A 268 8.06 -15.60 -5.07
C ASP A 268 8.57 -14.33 -5.75
N GLU A 269 9.83 -14.34 -6.18
CA GLU A 269 10.42 -13.20 -6.88
C GLU A 269 9.84 -13.03 -8.29
N ALA A 270 9.54 -14.14 -8.98
CA ALA A 270 8.85 -14.09 -10.27
C ALA A 270 7.45 -13.47 -10.15
N LEU A 271 6.67 -13.85 -9.13
CA LEU A 271 5.36 -13.27 -8.84
C LEU A 271 5.47 -11.79 -8.47
N ARG A 272 6.45 -11.43 -7.64
CA ARG A 272 6.68 -10.05 -7.22
C ARG A 272 7.09 -9.14 -8.38
N ARG A 273 7.95 -9.63 -9.28
CA ARG A 273 8.32 -8.94 -10.52
C ARG A 273 7.12 -8.75 -11.44
N LEU A 274 6.29 -9.78 -11.62
CA LEU A 274 5.02 -9.67 -12.36
C LEU A 274 4.13 -8.57 -11.75
N GLY A 275 4.02 -8.53 -10.43
CA GLY A 275 3.25 -7.49 -9.74
C GLY A 275 3.81 -6.08 -9.95
N SER A 276 5.12 -5.90 -9.90
CA SER A 276 5.76 -4.60 -10.18
C SER A 276 5.43 -4.12 -11.59
N LEU A 277 5.67 -4.96 -12.60
CA LEU A 277 5.44 -4.63 -14.00
C LEU A 277 3.95 -4.35 -14.28
N ALA A 278 3.05 -5.11 -13.65
CA ALA A 278 1.62 -4.86 -13.75
C ALA A 278 1.22 -3.53 -13.09
N GLY A 279 1.84 -3.15 -11.97
CA GLY A 279 1.63 -1.87 -11.32
C GLY A 279 2.14 -0.69 -12.14
N GLU A 280 3.30 -0.84 -12.80
CA GLU A 280 3.85 0.16 -13.72
C GLU A 280 2.92 0.35 -14.93
N ALA A 281 2.49 -0.75 -15.57
CA ALA A 281 1.53 -0.70 -16.67
C ALA A 281 0.20 -0.05 -16.23
N GLN A 282 -0.31 -0.42 -15.05
CA GLN A 282 -1.54 0.17 -14.52
C GLN A 282 -1.40 1.67 -14.26
N THR A 283 -0.22 2.14 -13.87
CA THR A 283 0.04 3.58 -13.68
C THR A 283 -0.09 4.34 -15.00
N VAL A 284 0.41 3.79 -16.11
CA VAL A 284 0.25 4.38 -17.44
C VAL A 284 -1.22 4.41 -17.85
N ILE A 285 -1.92 3.29 -17.65
CA ILE A 285 -3.37 3.17 -17.94
C ILE A 285 -4.17 4.18 -17.13
N ASP A 286 -3.89 4.32 -15.83
CA ASP A 286 -4.60 5.25 -14.94
C ASP A 286 -4.43 6.70 -15.41
N ARG A 287 -3.24 7.10 -15.87
CA ARG A 287 -3.03 8.45 -16.45
C ARG A 287 -3.85 8.68 -17.71
N LEU A 288 -3.85 7.73 -18.65
CA LEU A 288 -4.64 7.85 -19.89
C LEU A 288 -6.14 7.96 -19.57
N VAL A 289 -6.61 7.17 -18.61
CA VAL A 289 -7.98 7.20 -18.10
C VAL A 289 -8.30 8.52 -17.43
N ASP A 290 -7.44 9.03 -16.57
CA ASP A 290 -7.66 10.30 -15.89
C ASP A 290 -7.74 11.46 -16.90
N GLU A 291 -6.84 11.51 -17.88
CA GLU A 291 -6.85 12.53 -18.94
C GLU A 291 -8.13 12.50 -19.79
N ARG A 292 -8.61 11.30 -20.13
CA ARG A 292 -9.85 11.15 -20.92
C ARG A 292 -11.08 11.42 -20.05
N PHE A 293 -11.07 11.01 -18.79
CA PHE A 293 -12.16 11.22 -17.83
C PHE A 293 -12.51 12.70 -17.69
N GLU A 294 -11.52 13.57 -17.54
CA GLU A 294 -11.75 15.02 -17.41
C GLU A 294 -12.35 15.65 -18.68
N ARG A 295 -12.23 15.00 -19.84
CA ARG A 295 -12.78 15.49 -21.11
C ARG A 295 -14.18 14.96 -21.40
N CYS A 296 -14.48 13.73 -21.00
CA CYS A 296 -15.69 13.04 -21.42
C CYS A 296 -16.69 12.78 -20.29
N VAL A 297 -16.34 12.98 -19.01
CA VAL A 297 -17.24 12.70 -17.89
C VAL A 297 -17.64 14.01 -17.20
N ALA A 298 -18.94 14.30 -17.19
CA ALA A 298 -19.51 15.45 -16.51
C ALA A 298 -20.48 15.02 -15.40
N PRO A 299 -20.58 15.75 -14.28
CA PRO A 299 -21.65 15.57 -13.31
C PRO A 299 -23.03 15.80 -13.95
N ASP A 300 -24.01 14.97 -13.61
CA ASP A 300 -25.39 15.08 -14.12
C ASP A 300 -26.42 14.93 -12.97
N GLY A 301 -26.05 15.46 -11.80
CA GLY A 301 -26.85 15.42 -10.56
C GLY A 301 -26.08 14.88 -9.35
N PRO A 302 -26.74 14.77 -8.18
CA PRO A 302 -26.10 14.38 -6.92
C PRO A 302 -25.49 12.98 -6.98
N ASP A 303 -26.15 12.04 -7.65
CA ASP A 303 -25.72 10.66 -7.83
C ASP A 303 -25.78 10.17 -9.29
N ALA A 304 -25.43 11.08 -10.20
CA ALA A 304 -25.43 10.81 -11.63
C ALA A 304 -24.26 11.47 -12.34
N VAL A 305 -23.81 10.84 -13.42
CA VAL A 305 -22.79 11.33 -14.33
C VAL A 305 -23.22 11.09 -15.77
N ALA A 306 -22.86 12.01 -16.65
CA ALA A 306 -22.98 11.85 -18.09
C ALA A 306 -21.60 11.59 -18.70
N VAL A 307 -21.52 10.62 -19.60
CA VAL A 307 -20.33 10.29 -20.36
C VAL A 307 -20.58 10.61 -21.83
N ASP A 308 -19.77 11.49 -22.40
CA ASP A 308 -19.74 11.78 -23.83
C ASP A 308 -19.16 10.57 -24.58
N LEU A 309 -19.97 9.95 -25.44
CA LEU A 309 -19.59 8.74 -26.18
C LEU A 309 -18.82 9.05 -27.44
N ASP A 310 -19.01 10.22 -28.05
CA ASP A 310 -18.23 10.64 -29.22
C ASP A 310 -16.76 10.82 -28.83
N ALA A 311 -16.53 11.33 -27.62
CA ALA A 311 -15.22 11.40 -27.01
C ALA A 311 -14.59 10.02 -26.68
N LEU A 312 -15.29 8.91 -26.91
CA LEU A 312 -14.77 7.54 -26.71
C LEU A 312 -14.69 6.72 -27.99
N ALA A 313 -15.13 7.27 -29.14
CA ALA A 313 -15.23 6.53 -30.39
C ALA A 313 -13.87 6.00 -30.90
N ASP A 314 -12.78 6.71 -30.61
CA ASP A 314 -11.40 6.34 -30.98
C ASP A 314 -10.71 5.44 -29.94
N TRP A 315 -11.37 5.14 -28.82
CA TRP A 315 -10.74 4.48 -27.68
C TRP A 315 -10.83 2.95 -27.72
N PRO A 316 -9.71 2.23 -27.50
CA PRO A 316 -9.73 0.78 -27.40
C PRO A 316 -10.72 0.30 -26.31
N PRO A 317 -11.46 -0.81 -26.53
CA PRO A 317 -12.44 -1.31 -25.57
C PRO A 317 -11.87 -1.54 -24.16
N TYR A 318 -10.58 -1.89 -24.05
CA TYR A 318 -9.91 -2.01 -22.77
C TYR A 318 -9.88 -0.70 -21.97
N LEU A 319 -9.54 0.41 -22.62
CA LEU A 319 -9.49 1.72 -21.94
C LEU A 319 -10.89 2.24 -21.62
N VAL A 320 -11.89 1.95 -22.46
CA VAL A 320 -13.30 2.24 -22.17
C VAL A 320 -13.77 1.51 -20.90
N ARG A 321 -13.40 0.24 -20.73
CA ARG A 321 -13.69 -0.50 -19.48
C ARG A 321 -13.02 0.13 -18.27
N GLU A 322 -11.75 0.51 -18.38
CA GLU A 322 -11.02 1.16 -17.28
C GLU A 322 -11.61 2.54 -16.93
N LEU A 323 -12.13 3.28 -17.92
CA LEU A 323 -12.86 4.53 -17.71
C LEU A 323 -14.13 4.30 -16.89
N PHE A 324 -14.98 3.35 -17.28
CA PHE A 324 -16.18 3.04 -16.50
C PHE A 324 -15.85 2.49 -15.11
N ALA A 325 -14.79 1.67 -14.98
CA ALA A 325 -14.30 1.24 -13.67
C ALA A 325 -13.78 2.42 -12.83
N ALA A 326 -13.22 3.47 -13.45
CA ALA A 326 -12.86 4.71 -12.77
C ALA A 326 -14.10 5.51 -12.33
N VAL A 327 -15.15 5.60 -13.17
CA VAL A 327 -16.45 6.21 -12.78
C VAL A 327 -16.99 5.56 -11.51
N TRP A 328 -17.11 4.22 -11.47
CA TRP A 328 -17.61 3.52 -10.28
C TRP A 328 -16.77 3.81 -9.04
N ARG A 329 -15.43 3.79 -9.17
CA ARG A 329 -14.51 4.07 -8.06
C ARG A 329 -14.64 5.49 -7.54
N ARG A 330 -14.62 6.49 -8.43
CA ARG A 330 -14.71 7.91 -8.05
C ARG A 330 -16.07 8.25 -7.43
N ARG A 331 -17.14 7.59 -7.88
CA ARG A 331 -18.49 7.71 -7.30
C ARG A 331 -18.72 6.86 -6.05
N SER A 332 -17.74 6.06 -5.62
CA SER A 332 -17.87 5.10 -4.52
C SER A 332 -19.07 4.15 -4.69
N TRP A 333 -19.40 3.81 -5.93
CA TRP A 333 -20.47 2.86 -6.24
C TRP A 333 -20.02 1.41 -6.02
N PRO A 334 -20.93 0.48 -5.68
CA PRO A 334 -20.58 -0.92 -5.47
C PRO A 334 -19.94 -1.55 -6.72
N LEU A 335 -18.69 -2.01 -6.57
CA LEU A 335 -17.95 -2.70 -7.64
C LEU A 335 -18.21 -4.21 -7.69
N GLN A 336 -18.80 -4.79 -6.65
CA GLN A 336 -19.22 -6.19 -6.66
C GLN A 336 -20.74 -6.21 -6.85
N PRO A 337 -21.30 -7.03 -7.76
CA PRO A 337 -20.71 -8.05 -8.66
C PRO A 337 -20.28 -7.57 -10.08
N MET A 338 -19.58 -6.42 -10.25
CA MET A 338 -19.11 -5.97 -11.58
C MET A 338 -17.95 -6.81 -12.12
N GLY A 339 -18.28 -7.90 -12.82
CA GLY A 339 -17.34 -8.74 -13.56
C GLY A 339 -17.07 -8.25 -14.99
N LEU A 340 -16.12 -8.90 -15.68
CA LEU A 340 -15.71 -8.57 -17.06
C LEU A 340 -16.90 -8.45 -18.02
N THR A 341 -17.85 -9.39 -17.97
CA THR A 341 -19.05 -9.39 -18.82
C THR A 341 -19.86 -8.09 -18.72
N ARG A 342 -19.96 -7.50 -17.51
CA ARG A 342 -20.68 -6.24 -17.29
C ARG A 342 -19.89 -5.03 -17.78
N TRP A 343 -18.57 -5.03 -17.59
CA TRP A 343 -17.70 -4.01 -18.17
C TRP A 343 -17.71 -4.04 -19.71
N ASP A 344 -17.72 -5.24 -20.30
CA ASP A 344 -17.85 -5.42 -21.74
C ASP A 344 -19.21 -4.96 -22.27
N GLU A 345 -20.27 -5.13 -21.48
CA GLU A 345 -21.60 -4.60 -21.84
C GLU A 345 -21.56 -3.07 -21.93
N LEU A 346 -20.97 -2.37 -20.95
CA LEU A 346 -20.80 -0.91 -20.99
C LEU A 346 -19.92 -0.47 -22.18
N ALA A 347 -18.80 -1.15 -22.42
CA ALA A 347 -17.93 -0.82 -23.53
C ALA A 347 -18.62 -1.02 -24.89
N ARG A 348 -19.45 -2.06 -25.04
CA ARG A 348 -20.26 -2.26 -26.26
C ARG A 348 -21.32 -1.18 -26.44
N LEU A 349 -22.01 -0.79 -25.36
CA LEU A 349 -22.99 0.31 -25.41
C LEU A 349 -22.34 1.65 -25.79
N ALA A 350 -21.11 1.89 -25.33
CA ALA A 350 -20.35 3.08 -25.70
C ALA A 350 -19.89 3.07 -27.16
N ALA A 351 -19.47 1.90 -27.69
CA ALA A 351 -18.99 1.77 -29.07
C ALA A 351 -20.11 1.76 -30.12
N SER A 352 -21.32 1.34 -29.74
CA SER A 352 -22.48 1.30 -30.64
C SER A 352 -23.69 1.89 -29.93
N PRO A 353 -23.71 3.23 -29.75
CA PRO A 353 -24.78 3.93 -29.06
C PRO A 353 -26.08 3.82 -29.87
N THR A 354 -26.89 2.83 -29.51
CA THR A 354 -28.28 2.78 -29.93
C THR A 354 -29.09 3.42 -28.81
N SER A 355 -30.07 4.27 -29.13
CA SER A 355 -31.02 4.76 -28.14
C SER A 355 -31.64 3.55 -27.44
N ALA A 356 -31.17 3.28 -26.22
CA ALA A 356 -31.47 2.05 -25.51
C ALA A 356 -32.38 2.40 -24.35
N ALA A 357 -33.40 1.57 -24.14
CA ALA A 357 -34.15 1.56 -22.89
C ALA A 357 -33.15 1.41 -21.72
N ARG A 358 -33.44 2.12 -20.63
CA ARG A 358 -32.73 2.06 -19.35
C ARG A 358 -32.30 0.64 -19.01
N ARG A 359 -31.01 0.46 -18.69
CA ARG A 359 -30.44 -0.82 -18.24
C ARG A 359 -29.92 -0.70 -16.81
N ASP A 360 -30.25 -1.68 -15.99
CA ASP A 360 -29.76 -1.73 -14.62
C ASP A 360 -28.48 -2.55 -14.50
N PHE A 361 -27.50 -1.94 -13.85
CA PHE A 361 -26.22 -2.51 -13.49
C PHE A 361 -26.16 -2.75 -11.98
N PRO A 362 -25.29 -3.67 -11.53
CA PRO A 362 -25.11 -3.95 -10.13
C PRO A 362 -24.84 -2.70 -9.27
N GLY A 363 -25.35 -2.71 -8.05
CA GLY A 363 -25.28 -1.57 -7.13
C GLY A 363 -26.41 -0.53 -7.31
N GLY A 364 -27.45 -0.86 -8.08
CA GLY A 364 -28.60 0.02 -8.33
C GLY A 364 -28.31 1.14 -9.33
N VAL A 365 -27.30 0.96 -10.17
CA VAL A 365 -26.87 1.94 -11.16
C VAL A 365 -27.63 1.71 -12.45
N ALA A 366 -28.45 2.66 -12.85
CA ALA A 366 -29.12 2.67 -14.14
C ALA A 366 -28.27 3.39 -15.18
N VAL A 367 -28.30 2.85 -16.40
CA VAL A 367 -27.57 3.37 -17.56
C VAL A 367 -28.56 3.63 -18.69
N GLU A 368 -28.54 4.85 -19.21
CA GLU A 368 -29.40 5.33 -20.29
C GLU A 368 -28.52 5.96 -21.37
N VAL A 369 -28.80 5.65 -22.64
CA VAL A 369 -28.04 6.20 -23.78
C VAL A 369 -28.97 7.04 -24.63
N ALA A 370 -28.67 8.33 -24.77
CA ALA A 370 -29.43 9.27 -25.56
C ALA A 370 -28.50 10.34 -26.15
N GLU A 371 -28.74 10.73 -27.41
CA GLU A 371 -28.07 11.88 -28.05
C GLU A 371 -26.53 11.90 -27.92
N GLY A 372 -25.87 10.76 -28.16
CA GLY A 372 -24.41 10.64 -28.09
C GLY A 372 -23.85 10.65 -26.66
N ARG A 373 -24.70 10.61 -25.63
CA ARG A 373 -24.30 10.57 -24.22
C ARG A 373 -24.82 9.31 -23.54
N MET A 374 -24.04 8.82 -22.59
CA MET A 374 -24.44 7.77 -21.66
C MET A 374 -24.59 8.38 -20.27
N ARG A 375 -25.81 8.40 -19.77
CA ARG A 375 -26.13 8.81 -18.41
C ARG A 375 -26.08 7.60 -17.49
N LEU A 376 -25.30 7.69 -16.42
CA LEU A 376 -25.22 6.70 -15.36
C LEU A 376 -25.72 7.33 -14.07
N SER A 377 -26.75 6.75 -13.46
CA SER A 377 -27.33 7.25 -12.21
C SER A 377 -27.65 6.14 -11.24
N ARG A 378 -27.35 6.35 -9.96
CA ARG A 378 -27.71 5.39 -8.92
C ARG A 378 -29.04 5.78 -8.27
N ASN A 379 -30.01 4.87 -8.27
CA ASN A 379 -31.20 5.04 -7.44
C ASN A 379 -30.79 4.73 -6.00
N VAL A 380 -30.91 5.70 -5.10
CA VAL A 380 -30.70 5.52 -3.66
C VAL A 380 -31.96 4.95 -3.02
#